data_AF-A0A350RB90-F1
#
_entry.id   AF-A0A350RB90-F1
#
_cell.length_a   1.000
_cell.length_b   1.000
_cell.length_c   1.000
_cell.angle_alpha   90.00
_cell.angle_beta   90.00
_cell.angle_gamma   90.00
#
_symmetry.space_group_name_H-M   'P 1'
#
loop_
_entity.id
_entity.type
_entity.pdbx_description
1 polymer ?
#
loop_
_entity_poly.entity_id
_entity_poly.type
_entity_poly.pdbx_seq_one_letter_code
_entity_poly.pdbx_strand_id
1 'polypeptide(L)'
;MIERKITKKVTFYKDSLVIKKRKKEIEILFQDIAFIKYMKNTIFNWLTTRTHGLIPGRIFIFLKEKGFQRWYSFRIPNAIFDSLPIDFKKKLEDRYRIGF
;
A
#
# COMPACT_ATOMS: atom_id res chain seq x y z
N MET A 1 -19.92 4.97 8.61
CA MET A 1 -18.71 4.82 7.77
C MET A 1 -17.54 5.44 8.53
N ILE A 2 -16.53 4.66 8.91
CA ILE A 2 -15.32 5.22 9.56
C ILE A 2 -14.33 5.55 8.46
N GLU A 3 -14.20 6.83 8.13
CA GLU A 3 -13.18 7.34 7.22
C GLU A 3 -11.87 7.52 8.00
N ARG A 4 -10.76 6.97 7.49
CA ARG A 4 -9.43 7.22 8.02
C ARG A 4 -8.56 7.85 6.96
N LYS A 5 -8.35 9.16 7.09
CA LYS A 5 -7.42 9.89 6.25
C LYS A 5 -5.98 9.60 6.68
N ILE A 6 -5.23 8.92 5.82
CA ILE A 6 -3.87 8.45 6.14
C ILE A 6 -2.80 9.40 5.59
N THR A 7 -3.04 9.99 4.42
CA THR A 7 -2.19 11.09 3.92
C THR A 7 -3.06 12.13 3.21
N LYS A 8 -2.50 13.30 2.88
CA LYS A 8 -3.18 14.31 2.04
C LYS A 8 -3.63 13.74 0.68
N LYS A 9 -3.02 12.64 0.20
CA LYS A 9 -3.27 12.05 -1.12
C LYS A 9 -3.98 10.70 -1.05
N VAL A 10 -4.14 10.10 0.13
CA VAL A 10 -4.72 8.76 0.27
C VAL A 10 -5.66 8.72 1.47
N THR A 11 -6.90 8.36 1.18
CA THR A 11 -7.95 8.15 2.18
C THR A 11 -8.32 6.67 2.18
N PHE A 12 -8.44 6.08 3.37
CA PHE A 12 -8.90 4.71 3.54
C PHE A 12 -10.33 4.72 4.07
N TYR A 13 -11.15 3.91 3.41
CA TYR A 13 -12.49 3.55 3.84
C TYR A 13 -12.47 2.11 4.33
N LYS A 14 -13.65 1.61 4.74
CA LYS A 14 -13.80 0.26 5.28
C LYS A 14 -13.36 -0.81 4.27
N ASP A 15 -13.80 -0.67 3.02
CA ASP A 15 -13.66 -1.69 1.97
C ASP A 15 -12.93 -1.16 0.71
N SER A 16 -12.52 0.11 0.74
CA SER A 16 -11.87 0.79 -0.38
C SER A 16 -10.81 1.77 0.09
N LEU A 17 -9.97 2.22 -0.84
CA LEU A 17 -9.09 3.36 -0.64
C LEU A 17 -9.21 4.29 -1.85
N VAL A 18 -9.07 5.58 -1.61
CA VAL A 18 -9.07 6.61 -2.65
C VAL A 18 -7.69 7.25 -2.72
N ILE A 19 -7.07 7.21 -3.89
CA ILE A 19 -5.81 7.88 -4.21
C ILE A 19 -6.11 9.14 -5.01
N LYS A 20 -5.89 10.31 -4.40
CA LYS A 20 -5.96 11.61 -5.06
C LYS A 20 -4.68 11.86 -5.86
N LYS A 21 -4.78 11.84 -7.19
CA LYS A 21 -3.75 12.32 -8.12
C LYS A 21 -4.11 13.74 -8.58
N ARG A 22 -3.13 14.48 -9.13
CA ARG A 22 -3.28 15.89 -9.55
C ARG A 22 -4.53 16.20 -10.39
N LYS A 23 -4.99 15.27 -11.22
CA LYS A 23 -6.13 15.46 -12.15
C LYS A 23 -7.27 14.47 -11.95
N LYS A 24 -7.15 13.51 -11.03
CA LYS A 24 -8.16 12.47 -10.84
C LYS A 24 -8.07 11.82 -9.47
N GLU A 25 -9.21 11.42 -8.96
CA GLU A 25 -9.32 10.53 -7.82
C GLU A 25 -9.49 9.10 -8.34
N ILE A 26 -8.78 8.17 -7.73
CA ILE A 26 -8.82 6.75 -8.12
C ILE A 26 -9.27 6.00 -6.89
N GLU A 27 -10.49 5.48 -6.94
CA GLU A 27 -10.96 4.53 -5.95
C GLU A 27 -10.49 3.12 -6.31
N ILE A 28 -10.02 2.40 -5.30
CA ILE A 28 -9.59 1.00 -5.39
C ILE A 28 -10.33 0.22 -4.31
N LEU A 29 -11.16 -0.72 -4.71
CA LEU A 29 -11.82 -1.64 -3.78
C LEU A 29 -10.83 -2.72 -3.33
N PHE A 30 -10.87 -3.11 -2.06
CA PHE A 30 -9.93 -4.11 -1.52
C PHE A 30 -10.11 -5.50 -2.14
N GLN A 31 -11.31 -5.80 -2.65
CA GLN A 31 -11.61 -7.03 -3.38
C GLN A 31 -10.85 -7.15 -4.71
N ASP A 32 -10.56 -6.01 -5.34
CA ASP A 32 -9.86 -5.93 -6.63
C ASP A 32 -8.34 -5.96 -6.46
N ILE A 33 -7.85 -5.89 -5.22
CA ILE A 33 -6.43 -6.01 -4.90
C ILE A 33 -6.03 -7.49 -4.99
N ALA A 34 -5.03 -7.77 -5.84
CA ALA A 34 -4.41 -9.08 -5.93
C ALA A 34 -3.48 -9.31 -4.74
N PHE A 35 -2.51 -8.42 -4.58
CA PHE A 35 -1.55 -8.44 -3.47
C PHE A 35 -0.96 -7.04 -3.25
N ILE A 36 -0.36 -6.86 -2.08
CA ILE A 36 0.28 -5.62 -1.65
C ILE A 36 1.71 -5.93 -1.26
N LYS A 37 2.64 -5.11 -1.76
CA LYS A 37 4.04 -5.11 -1.32
C LYS A 37 4.29 -3.85 -0.51
N TYR A 38 4.87 -4.01 0.67
CA TYR A 38 5.29 -2.91 1.52
C TYR A 38 6.57 -3.30 2.24
N MET A 39 7.51 -2.36 2.33
CA MET A 39 8.72 -2.52 3.09
C MET A 39 8.78 -1.40 4.12
N LYS A 40 8.98 -1.73 5.41
CA LYS A 40 9.06 -0.72 6.48
C LYS A 40 10.22 0.23 6.21
N ASN A 41 10.03 1.52 6.50
CA ASN A 41 11.08 2.52 6.37
C ASN A 41 12.07 2.39 7.53
N THR A 42 13.02 1.47 7.44
CA THR A 42 14.13 1.26 8.40
C THR A 42 15.47 1.40 7.68
N ILE A 43 16.52 1.75 8.43
CA ILE A 43 17.88 1.89 7.87
C ILE A 43 18.34 0.57 7.24
N PHE A 44 18.02 -0.56 7.88
CA PHE A 44 18.33 -1.89 7.37
C PHE A 44 17.67 -2.17 6.01
N ASN A 45 16.39 -1.82 5.85
CA ASN A 45 15.68 -1.97 4.58
C ASN A 45 16.20 -1.01 3.49
N TRP A 46 16.75 0.14 3.87
CA TRP A 46 17.45 1.03 2.94
C TRP A 46 18.80 0.45 2.48
N LEU A 47 19.49 -0.31 3.33
CA LEU A 47 20.73 -0.99 2.96
C LEU A 47 20.47 -2.18 2.03
N THR A 48 19.34 -2.88 2.19
CA THR A 48 18.95 -4.02 1.34
C THR A 48 18.07 -3.63 0.14
N THR A 49 17.84 -2.33 -0.10
CA THR A 49 16.94 -1.88 -1.18
C THR A 49 17.28 -2.44 -2.55
N ARG A 50 18.59 -2.56 -2.86
CA ARG A 50 19.09 -3.05 -4.16
C ARG A 50 18.71 -4.51 -4.43
N THR A 51 18.57 -5.35 -3.41
CA THR A 51 18.23 -6.76 -3.58
C THR A 51 16.72 -7.00 -3.72
N HIS A 52 15.91 -6.01 -3.33
CA HIS A 52 14.46 -6.18 -3.22
C HIS A 52 13.64 -5.36 -4.23
N GLY A 53 14.25 -4.37 -4.89
CA GLY A 53 13.57 -3.57 -5.94
C GLY A 53 12.35 -2.77 -5.43
N LEU A 54 12.24 -2.59 -4.12
CA LEU A 54 11.14 -1.87 -3.45
C LEU A 54 11.70 -0.68 -2.69
N ILE A 55 10.96 0.44 -2.70
CA ILE A 55 11.34 1.63 -1.94
C ILE A 55 10.77 1.52 -0.52
N PRO A 56 11.59 1.55 0.55
CA PRO A 56 11.12 1.50 1.92
C PRO A 56 10.16 2.67 2.23
N GLY A 57 9.12 2.40 3.00
CA GLY A 57 8.07 3.37 3.33
C GLY A 57 7.05 3.63 2.22
N ARG A 58 7.06 2.82 1.15
CA ARG A 58 6.11 2.92 0.04
C ARG A 58 5.26 1.66 -0.05
N ILE A 59 3.95 1.84 -0.11
CA ILE A 59 3.01 0.75 -0.42
C ILE A 59 2.90 0.65 -1.93
N PHE A 60 2.97 -0.57 -2.44
CA PHE A 60 2.68 -0.93 -3.82
C PHE A 60 1.46 -1.86 -3.84
N ILE A 61 0.41 -1.43 -4.52
CA ILE A 61 -0.85 -2.14 -4.65
C ILE A 61 -0.95 -2.66 -6.07
N PHE A 62 -1.10 -3.98 -6.21
CA PHE A 62 -1.28 -4.65 -7.50
C PHE A 62 -2.73 -5.09 -7.64
N LEU A 63 -3.39 -4.68 -8.73
CA LEU A 63 -4.78 -5.03 -8.98
C LEU A 63 -4.91 -6.34 -9.75
N LYS A 64 -6.05 -7.02 -9.57
CA LYS A 64 -6.49 -8.18 -10.34
C LYS A 64 -7.00 -7.71 -11.72
N GLU A 65 -6.12 -7.32 -12.64
CA GLU A 65 -6.52 -7.04 -14.03
C GLU A 65 -6.10 -8.18 -14.98
N LYS A 66 -6.95 -8.51 -15.96
CA LYS A 66 -6.78 -9.60 -16.96
C LYS A 66 -5.86 -9.22 -18.15
N GLY A 67 -4.82 -8.42 -17.96
CA GLY A 67 -3.96 -8.04 -19.09
C GLY A 67 -2.70 -7.30 -18.69
N PHE A 68 -2.81 -6.00 -18.40
CA PHE A 68 -1.68 -5.20 -17.95
C PHE A 68 -1.65 -5.12 -16.42
N GLN A 69 -0.47 -5.32 -15.84
CA GLN A 69 -0.29 -5.28 -14.39
C GLN A 69 -0.37 -3.84 -13.90
N ARG A 70 -1.59 -3.38 -13.61
CA ARG A 70 -1.84 -2.04 -13.09
C ARG A 70 -1.51 -1.99 -11.62
N TRP A 71 -0.46 -1.24 -11.30
CA TRP A 71 -0.04 -1.02 -9.94
C TRP A 71 -0.13 0.45 -9.54
N TYR A 72 -0.42 0.67 -8.27
CA TYR A 72 -0.45 1.98 -7.64
C TYR A 72 0.55 2.01 -6.51
N SER A 73 1.23 3.14 -6.33
CA SER A 73 2.12 3.30 -5.19
C SER A 73 1.97 4.66 -4.53
N PHE A 74 2.12 4.66 -3.22
CA PHE A 74 2.13 5.87 -2.41
C PHE A 74 3.00 5.69 -1.17
N ARG A 75 3.56 6.80 -0.69
CA ARG A 75 4.36 6.82 0.53
C ARG A 75 3.43 6.91 1.73
N ILE A 76 3.75 6.15 2.76
CA ILE A 76 3.13 6.30 4.09
C ILE A 76 4.22 6.40 5.17
N PRO A 77 3.99 7.17 6.23
CA PRO A 77 4.79 7.07 7.45
C PRO A 77 4.60 5.70 8.12
N ASN A 78 5.65 5.15 8.72
CA ASN A 78 5.59 3.85 9.42
C ASN A 78 4.49 3.82 10.49
N ALA A 79 4.36 4.88 11.30
CA ALA A 79 3.34 4.98 12.33
C ALA A 79 1.89 4.84 11.81
N ILE A 80 1.67 5.14 10.53
CA ILE A 80 0.36 5.03 9.91
C ILE A 80 0.11 3.63 9.34
N PHE A 81 1.16 2.86 9.07
CA PHE A 81 1.00 1.48 8.58
C PHE A 81 0.26 0.60 9.60
N ASP A 82 0.61 0.74 10.88
CA ASP A 82 0.00 -0.07 11.94
C ASP A 82 -1.49 0.23 12.11
N SER A 83 -1.94 1.45 11.79
CA SER A 83 -3.34 1.88 11.87
C SER A 83 -4.18 1.60 10.61
N LEU A 84 -3.60 0.98 9.59
CA LEU A 84 -4.32 0.56 8.37
C LEU A 84 -5.41 -0.47 8.68
N PRO A 85 -6.50 -0.52 7.87
CA PRO A 85 -7.54 -1.54 8.00
C PRO A 85 -6.96 -2.96 7.95
N ILE A 86 -7.50 -3.85 8.79
CA ILE A 86 -6.98 -5.22 8.88
C ILE A 86 -7.19 -5.98 7.56
N ASP A 87 -8.31 -5.74 6.87
CA ASP A 87 -8.60 -6.39 5.58
C ASP A 87 -7.64 -5.94 4.47
N PHE A 88 -7.18 -4.70 4.53
CA PHE A 88 -6.10 -4.21 3.68
C PHE A 88 -4.77 -4.91 4.03
N LYS A 89 -4.43 -5.01 5.32
CA LYS A 89 -3.21 -5.72 5.77
C LYS A 89 -3.25 -7.22 5.48
N LYS A 90 -4.43 -7.84 5.35
CA LYS A 90 -4.56 -9.24 4.90
C LYS A 90 -4.10 -9.48 3.46
N LYS A 91 -4.05 -8.42 2.63
CA LYS A 91 -3.57 -8.49 1.24
C LYS A 91 -2.06 -8.32 1.12
N LEU A 92 -1.34 -8.06 2.21
CA LEU A 92 0.12 -8.02 2.22
C LEU A 92 0.68 -9.40 1.90
N GLU A 93 1.60 -9.45 0.95
CA GLU A 93 2.33 -10.66 0.61
C GLU A 93 3.15 -11.13 1.83
N ASP A 94 3.10 -12.42 2.16
CA ASP A 94 3.62 -12.96 3.42
C ASP A 94 5.11 -12.68 3.64
N ARG A 95 5.91 -12.59 2.57
CA ARG A 95 7.34 -12.23 2.65
C ARG A 95 7.61 -10.84 3.24
N TYR A 96 6.59 -10.00 3.33
CA TYR A 96 6.64 -8.64 3.88
C TYR A 96 5.80 -8.47 5.15
N ARG A 97 5.10 -9.52 5.60
CA ARG A 97 4.40 -9.54 6.90
C ARG A 97 5.35 -9.77 8.06
N ILE A 98 6.38 -10.58 7.83
CA ILE A 98 7.44 -10.86 8.80
C ILE A 98 8.53 -9.82 8.53
N GLY A 99 8.64 -8.83 9.41
CA GLY A 99 9.56 -7.72 9.22
C GLY A 99 11.01 -8.17 9.06
N PHE A 100 11.65 -7.69 8.01
CA PHE A 100 13.05 -7.32 8.03
C PHE A 100 13.15 -5.81 8.34
#